data_AF-M3D222-F1
#
_entry.id   AF-M3D222-F1
#
_cell.length_a   1.000
_cell.length_b   1.000
_cell.length_c   1.000
_cell.angle_alpha   90.00
_cell.angle_beta   90.00
_cell.angle_gamma   90.00
#
_symmetry.space_group_name_H-M   'P 1'
#
loop_
_entity.id
_entity.type
_entity.pdbx_description
1 polymer ?
#
loop_
_entity_poly.entity_id
_entity_poly.type
_entity_poly.pdbx_seq_one_letter_code
_entity_poly.pdbx_strand_id
1 'polypeptide(L)'
;MYTKTFFMHVTFPALALVGSTLALPQATNAVDPYANWQAPGPDDFRGPCPMLNTLANHGFLPRDGGAKNGLTMDDMVKAMTEGLNFDPLIARGAWTAGLVVNPNNTADRWDLQQLRAHNTLEHDASLSRADDYWNGNGWAFDQATFDETKSYWPDPLLNKTTLARVKIARQAKSKFTNPEYFFNMKAETFSLGEVLSLVAWGGDKETFTVRKDFIEYWFENERFPTHLGWTRPAEMFTAQDQNDLEHIIAVESSLRTDFEPL
;
A
#
# COMPACT_ATOMS: atom_id res chain seq x y z
N MET A 1 -68.42 -52.07 -46.98
CA MET A 1 -69.15 -50.81 -47.22
C MET A 1 -68.26 -49.66 -46.80
N TYR A 2 -68.01 -48.75 -47.74
CA TYR A 2 -67.10 -47.62 -47.61
C TYR A 2 -67.56 -46.62 -46.53
N THR A 3 -66.64 -46.20 -45.67
CA THR A 3 -66.73 -44.89 -44.99
C THR A 3 -65.33 -44.29 -44.97
N LYS A 4 -65.13 -43.30 -45.85
CA LYS A 4 -63.94 -42.44 -45.87
C LYS A 4 -64.09 -41.44 -44.73
N THR A 5 -63.20 -41.52 -43.75
CA THR A 5 -63.09 -40.49 -42.69
C THR A 5 -61.93 -39.57 -43.04
N PHE A 6 -62.25 -38.29 -43.21
CA PHE A 6 -61.32 -37.21 -43.52
C PHE A 6 -60.56 -36.84 -42.24
N PHE A 7 -59.24 -37.05 -42.20
CA PHE A 7 -58.39 -36.52 -41.12
C PHE A 7 -57.60 -35.32 -41.64
N MET A 8 -57.88 -34.16 -41.05
CA MET A 8 -57.21 -32.90 -41.30
C MET A 8 -55.78 -32.98 -40.73
N HIS A 9 -54.76 -32.85 -41.57
CA HIS A 9 -53.38 -32.75 -41.10
C HIS A 9 -53.13 -31.37 -40.48
N VAL A 10 -52.93 -31.35 -39.16
CA VAL A 10 -52.37 -30.20 -38.44
C VAL A 10 -50.87 -30.45 -38.29
N THR A 11 -50.07 -29.76 -39.07
CA THR A 11 -48.61 -29.74 -38.93
C THR A 11 -48.23 -28.78 -37.81
N PHE A 12 -47.73 -29.30 -36.69
CA PHE A 12 -47.04 -28.51 -35.68
C PHE A 12 -45.56 -28.36 -36.09
N PRO A 13 -44.99 -27.13 -36.11
CA PRO A 13 -43.57 -26.98 -36.37
C PRO A 13 -42.78 -27.54 -35.19
N ALA A 14 -41.78 -28.38 -35.49
CA ALA A 14 -40.87 -28.92 -34.50
C ALA A 14 -40.05 -27.78 -33.87
N LEU A 15 -40.26 -27.54 -32.57
CA LEU A 15 -39.40 -26.66 -31.78
C LEU A 15 -38.05 -27.36 -31.60
N ALA A 16 -37.02 -26.87 -32.30
CA ALA A 16 -35.65 -27.30 -32.06
C ALA A 16 -35.19 -26.73 -30.70
N LEU A 17 -35.02 -27.58 -29.70
CA LEU A 17 -34.34 -27.21 -28.46
C LEU A 17 -32.85 -26.99 -28.79
N VAL A 18 -32.44 -25.73 -28.87
CA VAL A 18 -31.03 -25.36 -28.82
C VAL A 18 -30.60 -25.49 -27.37
N GLY A 19 -29.91 -26.60 -27.04
CA GLY A 19 -29.28 -26.77 -25.74
C GLY A 19 -28.13 -25.79 -25.60
N SER A 20 -28.37 -24.66 -24.94
CA SER A 20 -27.30 -23.75 -24.52
C SER A 20 -26.48 -24.42 -23.43
N THR A 21 -25.36 -25.04 -23.80
CA THR A 21 -24.35 -25.43 -22.82
C THR A 21 -23.75 -24.16 -22.24
N LEU A 22 -24.15 -23.79 -21.03
CA LEU A 22 -23.40 -22.84 -20.21
C LEU A 22 -22.03 -23.46 -19.96
N ALA A 23 -21.02 -23.03 -20.72
CA ALA A 23 -19.64 -23.29 -20.38
C ALA A 23 -19.35 -22.53 -19.09
N LEU A 24 -19.28 -23.25 -17.96
CA LEU A 24 -18.70 -22.71 -16.75
C LEU A 24 -17.25 -22.33 -17.07
N PRO A 25 -16.78 -21.11 -16.74
CA PRO A 25 -15.39 -20.76 -16.94
C PRO A 25 -14.53 -21.77 -16.17
N GLN A 26 -13.65 -22.45 -16.89
CA GLN A 26 -12.60 -23.25 -16.25
C GLN A 26 -11.82 -22.31 -15.35
N ALA A 27 -11.88 -22.56 -14.04
CA ALA A 27 -10.98 -21.92 -13.10
C ALA A 27 -9.55 -22.24 -13.57
N THR A 28 -8.89 -21.24 -14.15
CA THR A 28 -7.45 -21.29 -14.27
C THR A 28 -6.94 -21.41 -12.83
N ASN A 29 -6.01 -22.33 -12.59
CA ASN A 29 -5.23 -22.34 -11.35
C ASN A 29 -4.33 -21.09 -11.36
N ALA A 30 -4.93 -19.89 -11.31
CA ALA A 30 -4.20 -18.67 -11.10
C ALA A 30 -3.62 -18.78 -9.69
N VAL A 31 -2.31 -18.95 -9.62
CA VAL A 31 -1.58 -18.87 -8.35
C VAL A 31 -1.90 -17.50 -7.78
N ASP A 32 -2.47 -17.47 -6.58
CA ASP A 32 -2.73 -16.23 -5.86
C ASP A 32 -1.41 -15.44 -5.79
N PRO A 33 -1.30 -14.26 -6.44
CA PRO A 33 -0.05 -13.50 -6.46
C PRO A 33 0.39 -13.10 -5.05
N TYR A 34 -0.54 -13.02 -4.08
CA TYR A 34 -0.27 -12.70 -2.68
C TYR A 34 0.19 -13.90 -1.85
N ALA A 35 0.12 -15.12 -2.39
CA ALA A 35 0.66 -16.32 -1.74
C ALA A 35 2.18 -16.45 -1.95
N ASN A 36 2.78 -15.70 -2.89
CA ASN A 36 4.18 -15.81 -3.28
C ASN A 36 5.14 -14.97 -2.41
N TRP A 37 4.87 -14.86 -1.11
CA TRP A 37 5.78 -14.17 -0.20
C TRP A 37 7.06 -14.98 0.01
N GLN A 38 8.20 -14.29 -0.03
CA GLN A 38 9.53 -14.85 0.28
C GLN A 38 10.29 -13.82 1.11
N ALA A 39 10.96 -14.28 2.17
CA ALA A 39 11.87 -13.44 2.95
C ALA A 39 13.01 -12.93 2.05
N PRO A 40 13.51 -11.70 2.26
CA PRO A 40 14.68 -11.21 1.54
C PRO A 40 15.91 -12.07 1.85
N GLY A 41 16.70 -12.38 0.82
CA GLY A 41 18.02 -12.97 0.97
C GLY A 41 19.06 -11.95 1.48
N PRO A 42 20.28 -12.39 1.80
CA PRO A 42 21.33 -11.52 2.35
C PRO A 42 21.78 -10.41 1.38
N ASP A 43 21.63 -10.62 0.07
CA ASP A 43 22.01 -9.66 -0.97
C ASP A 43 20.81 -8.86 -1.53
N ASP A 44 19.61 -9.08 -0.98
CA ASP A 44 18.40 -8.38 -1.42
C ASP A 44 18.24 -7.07 -0.64
N PHE A 45 18.07 -5.97 -1.36
CA PHE A 45 17.95 -4.64 -0.75
C PHE A 45 16.54 -4.39 -0.22
N ARG A 46 16.48 -3.77 0.97
CA ARG A 46 15.25 -3.32 1.62
C ARG A 46 15.47 -1.93 2.23
N GLY A 47 14.44 -1.12 2.32
CA GLY A 47 14.51 0.26 2.77
C GLY A 47 13.66 0.54 4.01
N PRO A 48 13.50 1.83 4.38
CA PRO A 48 12.60 2.25 5.45
C PRO A 48 11.11 2.06 5.11
N CYS A 49 10.75 2.02 3.81
CA CYS A 49 9.36 1.89 3.39
C CYS A 49 8.85 0.44 3.49
N PRO A 50 7.92 0.12 4.42
CA PRO A 50 7.43 -1.24 4.57
C PRO A 50 6.63 -1.72 3.36
N MET A 51 5.98 -0.80 2.62
CA MET A 51 5.19 -1.17 1.44
C MET A 51 6.08 -1.63 0.29
N LEU A 52 7.15 -0.89 -0.02
CA LEU A 52 8.08 -1.28 -1.09
C LEU A 52 8.81 -2.58 -0.73
N ASN A 53 9.16 -2.75 0.53
CA ASN A 53 9.70 -4.01 1.04
C ASN A 53 8.69 -5.17 0.85
N THR A 54 7.42 -4.94 1.18
CA THR A 54 6.33 -5.91 0.97
C THR A 54 6.18 -6.26 -0.51
N LEU A 55 6.16 -5.28 -1.40
CA LEU A 55 6.04 -5.51 -2.85
C LEU A 55 7.23 -6.31 -3.41
N ALA A 56 8.45 -6.07 -2.92
CA ALA A 56 9.62 -6.88 -3.26
C ALA A 56 9.54 -8.30 -2.67
N ASN A 57 9.11 -8.45 -1.41
CA ASN A 57 8.91 -9.75 -0.75
C ASN A 57 7.85 -10.61 -1.46
N HIS A 58 6.86 -10.00 -2.10
CA HIS A 58 5.84 -10.70 -2.89
C HIS A 58 6.20 -10.85 -4.37
N GLY A 59 7.28 -10.20 -4.84
CA GLY A 59 7.74 -10.27 -6.23
C GLY A 59 6.96 -9.39 -7.21
N PHE A 60 6.22 -8.40 -6.71
CA PHE A 60 5.64 -7.33 -7.54
C PHE A 60 6.71 -6.36 -8.02
N LEU A 61 7.65 -6.03 -7.14
CA LEU A 61 8.95 -5.43 -7.49
C LEU A 61 10.00 -6.54 -7.69
N PRO A 62 11.13 -6.25 -8.37
CA PRO A 62 12.31 -7.08 -8.31
C PRO A 62 12.63 -7.50 -6.86
N ARG A 63 12.72 -8.81 -6.60
CA ARG A 63 12.88 -9.37 -5.24
C ARG A 63 14.16 -8.90 -4.56
N ASP A 64 15.18 -8.63 -5.36
CA ASP A 64 16.46 -8.08 -4.92
C ASP A 64 16.40 -6.61 -4.53
N GLY A 65 15.22 -5.97 -4.59
CA GLY A 65 15.04 -4.57 -4.23
C GLY A 65 15.79 -3.60 -5.15
N GLY A 66 16.15 -4.04 -6.36
CA GLY A 66 16.93 -3.26 -7.30
C GLY A 66 18.45 -3.42 -7.14
N ALA A 67 18.94 -4.35 -6.32
CA ALA A 67 20.38 -4.52 -6.07
C ALA A 67 21.21 -4.71 -7.36
N LYS A 68 20.65 -5.34 -8.40
CA LYS A 68 21.36 -5.56 -9.67
C LYS A 68 21.27 -4.40 -10.64
N ASN A 69 20.10 -3.79 -10.79
CA ASN A 69 19.80 -2.89 -11.91
C ASN A 69 19.04 -1.61 -11.53
N GLY A 70 18.84 -1.35 -10.23
CA GLY A 70 17.90 -0.35 -9.73
C GLY A 70 16.44 -0.69 -10.07
N LEU A 71 15.53 0.11 -9.54
CA LEU A 71 14.10 0.09 -9.84
C LEU A 71 13.78 1.18 -10.86
N THR A 72 13.16 0.78 -11.96
CA THR A 72 12.69 1.69 -13.02
C THR A 72 11.29 2.23 -12.72
N MET A 73 10.86 3.23 -13.48
CA MET A 73 9.48 3.74 -13.39
C MET A 73 8.46 2.63 -13.71
N ASP A 74 8.77 1.78 -14.70
CA ASP A 74 7.90 0.67 -15.09
C ASP A 74 7.77 -0.38 -13.99
N ASP A 75 8.85 -0.68 -13.27
CA ASP A 75 8.80 -1.58 -12.10
C ASP A 75 7.85 -1.04 -11.03
N MET A 76 7.94 0.25 -10.74
CA MET A 76 7.09 0.92 -9.75
C MET A 76 5.62 0.98 -10.18
N VAL A 77 5.35 1.38 -11.43
CA VAL A 77 3.98 1.42 -11.99
C VAL A 77 3.37 0.03 -11.95
N LYS A 78 4.09 -0.98 -12.43
CA LYS A 78 3.64 -2.36 -12.41
C LYS A 78 3.33 -2.81 -10.98
N ALA A 79 4.27 -2.63 -10.05
CA ALA A 79 4.11 -3.15 -8.69
C ALA A 79 2.94 -2.51 -7.94
N MET A 80 2.79 -1.19 -8.02
CA MET A 80 1.73 -0.46 -7.30
C MET A 80 0.35 -0.66 -7.96
N THR A 81 0.29 -0.75 -9.30
CA THR A 81 -0.98 -1.04 -9.97
C THR A 81 -1.42 -2.49 -9.80
N GLU A 82 -0.54 -3.47 -10.05
CA GLU A 82 -0.88 -4.90 -9.91
C GLU A 82 -1.07 -5.29 -8.43
N GLY A 83 -0.14 -4.87 -7.57
CA GLY A 83 -0.12 -5.27 -6.15
C GLY A 83 -1.15 -4.54 -5.28
N LEU A 84 -1.42 -3.25 -5.54
CA LEU A 84 -2.21 -2.40 -4.63
C LEU A 84 -3.47 -1.77 -5.24
N ASN A 85 -3.66 -1.86 -6.56
CA ASN A 85 -4.69 -1.10 -7.27
C ASN A 85 -4.52 0.41 -7.21
N PHE A 86 -3.28 0.91 -7.20
CA PHE A 86 -3.03 2.34 -7.22
C PHE A 86 -3.00 2.84 -8.66
N ASP A 87 -3.51 4.05 -8.85
CA ASP A 87 -3.42 4.79 -10.11
C ASP A 87 -1.94 4.91 -10.53
N PRO A 88 -1.60 4.60 -11.80
CA PRO A 88 -0.26 4.77 -12.33
C PRO A 88 0.36 6.16 -12.09
N LEU A 89 -0.45 7.22 -11.95
CA LEU A 89 0.05 8.56 -11.62
C LEU A 89 0.68 8.62 -10.23
N ILE A 90 0.09 7.96 -9.24
CA ILE A 90 0.65 7.85 -7.88
C ILE A 90 1.97 7.08 -7.94
N ALA A 91 2.00 5.97 -8.68
CA ALA A 91 3.19 5.16 -8.81
C ALA A 91 4.37 5.91 -9.48
N ARG A 92 4.07 6.68 -10.54
CA ARG A 92 5.05 7.58 -11.17
C ARG A 92 5.52 8.67 -10.22
N GLY A 93 4.63 9.24 -9.42
CA GLY A 93 4.96 10.22 -8.38
C GLY A 93 5.93 9.64 -7.34
N ALA A 94 5.61 8.46 -6.79
CA ALA A 94 6.46 7.75 -5.83
C ALA A 94 7.84 7.41 -6.41
N TRP A 95 7.89 6.93 -7.66
CA TRP A 95 9.16 6.68 -8.34
C TRP A 95 9.98 7.96 -8.54
N THR A 96 9.33 9.05 -8.96
CA THR A 96 9.99 10.35 -9.20
C THR A 96 10.55 10.91 -7.90
N ALA A 97 9.78 10.83 -6.82
CA ALA A 97 10.23 11.22 -5.48
C ALA A 97 11.51 10.47 -5.08
N GLY A 98 11.58 9.16 -5.35
CA GLY A 98 12.73 8.29 -5.06
C GLY A 98 14.03 8.67 -5.78
N LEU A 99 13.99 9.40 -6.90
CA LEU A 99 15.22 9.76 -7.63
C LEU A 99 16.20 10.57 -6.79
N VAL A 100 15.70 11.33 -5.80
CA VAL A 100 16.54 12.17 -4.93
C VAL A 100 17.49 11.37 -4.04
N VAL A 101 17.24 10.07 -3.81
CA VAL A 101 18.14 9.22 -3.02
C VAL A 101 19.29 8.64 -3.83
N ASN A 102 19.24 8.74 -5.15
CA ASN A 102 20.36 8.32 -5.98
C ASN A 102 21.45 9.41 -5.96
N PRO A 103 22.70 9.10 -5.57
CA PRO A 103 23.78 10.09 -5.57
C PRO A 103 24.13 10.60 -6.98
N ASN A 104 23.75 9.89 -8.04
CA ASN A 104 23.81 10.38 -9.41
C ASN A 104 22.51 11.12 -9.77
N ASN A 105 22.58 12.45 -9.84
CA ASN A 105 21.45 13.33 -10.17
C ASN A 105 20.91 13.22 -11.61
N THR A 106 21.54 12.40 -12.46
CA THR A 106 21.06 12.08 -13.82
C THR A 106 20.53 10.67 -13.95
N ALA A 107 20.49 9.90 -12.85
CA ALA A 107 20.00 8.54 -12.87
C ALA A 107 18.51 8.47 -13.22
N ASP A 108 18.14 7.38 -13.88
CA ASP A 108 16.77 7.01 -14.26
C ASP A 108 16.30 5.78 -13.47
N ARG A 109 16.86 5.58 -12.27
CA ARG A 109 16.64 4.41 -11.42
C ARG A 109 17.17 4.66 -10.01
N TRP A 110 16.62 3.95 -9.04
CA TRP A 110 17.11 3.94 -7.66
C TRP A 110 16.76 2.60 -7.01
N ASP A 111 17.44 2.20 -5.93
CA ASP A 111 17.18 0.92 -5.26
C ASP A 111 16.68 1.12 -3.82
N LEU A 112 16.13 0.06 -3.22
CA LEU A 112 15.55 0.16 -1.87
C LEU A 112 16.58 0.46 -0.78
N GLN A 113 17.87 0.17 -1.00
CA GLN A 113 18.93 0.49 -0.04
C GLN A 113 19.27 1.99 -0.06
N GLN A 114 19.21 2.64 -1.23
CA GLN A 114 19.42 4.08 -1.32
C GLN A 114 18.40 4.89 -0.50
N LEU A 115 17.17 4.38 -0.34
CA LEU A 115 16.15 5.00 0.52
C LEU A 115 16.56 5.11 1.99
N ARG A 116 17.61 4.40 2.44
CA ARG A 116 18.14 4.47 3.81
C ARG A 116 18.92 5.76 4.09
N ALA A 117 19.17 6.59 3.09
CA ALA A 117 19.90 7.84 3.25
C ALA A 117 19.12 8.83 4.13
N HIS A 118 19.63 9.05 5.35
CA HIS A 118 19.00 9.92 6.34
C HIS A 118 18.84 11.36 5.85
N ASN A 119 17.72 11.99 6.22
CA ASN A 119 17.34 13.36 5.85
C ASN A 119 17.23 13.65 4.34
N THR A 120 17.12 12.61 3.51
CA THR A 120 16.90 12.74 2.07
C THR A 120 15.41 12.57 1.73
N LEU A 121 14.90 11.35 1.94
CA LEU A 121 13.47 11.01 1.98
C LEU A 121 13.10 10.40 3.33
N GLU A 122 13.95 9.49 3.82
CA GLU A 122 13.90 9.02 5.20
C GLU A 122 14.04 10.20 6.17
N HIS A 123 13.30 10.14 7.27
CA HIS A 123 13.17 11.20 8.25
C HIS A 123 12.88 10.66 9.66
N ASP A 124 13.22 11.48 10.65
CA ASP A 124 12.89 11.25 12.06
C ASP A 124 11.38 11.11 12.30
N ALA A 125 11.01 10.63 13.49
CA ALA A 125 9.64 10.45 13.95
C ALA A 125 8.80 9.44 13.14
N SER A 126 9.48 8.44 12.56
CA SER A 126 8.85 7.31 11.88
C SER A 126 7.92 6.50 12.80
N LEU A 127 6.89 5.86 12.21
CA LEU A 127 5.92 5.04 12.93
C LEU A 127 6.49 3.70 13.43
N SER A 128 7.52 3.16 12.77
CA SER A 128 8.05 1.81 13.07
C SER A 128 9.58 1.70 12.95
N ARG A 129 10.27 2.81 12.70
CA ARG A 129 11.74 2.89 12.61
C ARG A 129 12.21 3.84 13.72
N ALA A 130 13.27 3.47 14.43
CA ALA A 130 13.92 4.38 15.35
C ALA A 130 14.56 5.55 14.56
N ASP A 131 14.65 6.73 15.16
CA ASP A 131 15.43 7.82 14.55
C ASP A 131 16.89 7.39 14.39
N ASP A 132 17.52 7.77 13.27
CA ASP A 132 18.88 7.34 12.93
C ASP A 132 19.91 7.70 14.02
N TYR A 133 19.68 8.81 14.73
CA TYR A 133 20.46 9.25 15.89
C TYR A 133 20.74 8.15 16.93
N TRP A 134 19.79 7.26 17.20
CA TRP A 134 19.89 6.31 18.31
C TRP A 134 20.79 5.11 18.03
N ASN A 135 20.84 4.66 16.78
CA ASN A 135 21.47 3.38 16.44
C ASN A 135 22.09 3.34 15.03
N GLY A 136 22.09 4.45 14.28
CA GLY A 136 22.52 4.51 12.88
C GLY A 136 21.71 3.60 11.96
N ASN A 137 20.48 3.27 12.35
CA ASN A 137 19.60 2.33 11.68
C ASN A 137 18.17 2.90 11.59
N GLY A 138 18.04 4.05 10.94
CA GLY A 138 16.75 4.69 10.65
C GLY A 138 15.84 3.96 9.66
N TRP A 139 16.22 2.75 9.21
CA TRP A 139 15.52 2.06 8.11
C TRP A 139 14.97 0.68 8.48
N ALA A 140 15.57 -0.05 9.41
CA ALA A 140 15.06 -1.34 9.83
C ALA A 140 13.82 -1.20 10.72
N PHE A 141 12.90 -2.16 10.63
CA PHE A 141 11.80 -2.25 11.58
C PHE A 141 12.33 -2.34 13.02
N ASP A 142 11.81 -1.47 13.90
CA ASP A 142 12.14 -1.40 15.31
C ASP A 142 10.88 -1.67 16.14
N GLN A 143 10.87 -2.80 16.84
CA GLN A 143 9.71 -3.25 17.62
C GLN A 143 9.37 -2.26 18.73
N ALA A 144 10.36 -1.66 19.41
CA ALA A 144 10.11 -0.73 20.51
C ALA A 144 9.40 0.55 20.02
N THR A 145 9.83 1.10 18.88
CA THR A 145 9.18 2.22 18.22
C THR A 145 7.76 1.85 17.78
N PHE A 146 7.59 0.66 17.19
CA PHE A 146 6.26 0.23 16.77
C PHE A 146 5.33 -0.07 17.94
N ASP A 147 5.82 -0.59 19.06
CA ASP A 147 5.06 -0.78 20.29
C ASP A 147 4.62 0.57 20.89
N GLU A 148 5.46 1.61 20.82
CA GLU A 148 5.06 2.98 21.17
C GLU A 148 3.92 3.46 20.27
N THR A 149 4.03 3.27 18.95
CA THR A 149 2.96 3.57 17.99
C THR A 149 1.66 2.84 18.34
N LYS A 150 1.72 1.52 18.59
CA LYS A 150 0.57 0.69 18.97
C LYS A 150 -0.08 1.12 20.29
N SER A 151 0.68 1.72 21.20
CA SER A 151 0.14 2.21 22.48
C SER A 151 -0.93 3.29 22.33
N TYR A 152 -0.98 3.97 21.17
CA TYR A 152 -1.98 4.98 20.84
C TYR A 152 -3.24 4.42 20.16
N TRP A 153 -3.36 3.10 20.01
CA TRP A 153 -4.45 2.43 19.27
C TRP A 153 -5.45 1.73 20.22
N PRO A 154 -6.41 2.48 20.78
CA PRO A 154 -7.35 1.93 21.78
C PRO A 154 -8.31 0.91 21.17
N ASP A 155 -8.64 1.06 19.89
CA ASP A 155 -9.72 0.33 19.23
C ASP A 155 -9.19 -0.64 18.16
N PRO A 156 -9.95 -1.70 17.81
CA PRO A 156 -9.61 -2.59 16.70
C PRO A 156 -9.67 -1.93 15.31
N LEU A 157 -10.39 -0.81 15.19
CA LEU A 157 -10.52 -0.04 13.96
C LEU A 157 -9.90 1.34 14.17
N LEU A 158 -8.82 1.61 13.44
CA LEU A 158 -8.09 2.88 13.51
C LEU A 158 -8.76 3.88 12.58
N ASN A 159 -9.10 5.07 13.08
CA ASN A 159 -9.66 6.16 12.29
C ASN A 159 -8.66 7.30 12.10
N LYS A 160 -9.01 8.30 11.26
CA LYS A 160 -8.19 9.50 11.02
C LYS A 160 -7.64 10.14 12.30
N THR A 161 -8.45 10.29 13.35
CA THR A 161 -8.04 10.91 14.61
C THR A 161 -6.98 10.09 15.33
N THR A 162 -7.10 8.77 15.32
CA THR A 162 -6.12 7.85 15.91
C THR A 162 -4.80 7.89 15.15
N LEU A 163 -4.88 7.92 13.80
CA LEU A 163 -3.72 7.99 12.92
C LEU A 163 -2.99 9.35 13.00
N ALA A 164 -3.73 10.45 13.08
CA ALA A 164 -3.16 11.78 13.33
C ALA A 164 -2.50 11.89 14.70
N ARG A 165 -3.17 11.35 15.75
CA ARG A 165 -2.62 11.33 17.11
C ARG A 165 -1.28 10.63 17.18
N VAL A 166 -1.14 9.47 16.54
CA VAL A 166 0.12 8.73 16.60
C VAL A 166 1.24 9.46 15.86
N LYS A 167 0.95 10.09 14.70
CA LYS A 167 1.91 10.96 14.00
C LYS A 167 2.42 12.08 14.92
N ILE A 168 1.50 12.83 15.55
CA ILE A 168 1.86 13.91 16.48
C ILE A 168 2.66 13.37 17.66
N ALA A 169 2.27 12.24 18.23
CA ALA A 169 2.95 11.64 19.37
C ALA A 169 4.40 11.25 19.03
N ARG A 170 4.61 10.60 17.88
CA ARG A 170 5.95 10.23 17.39
C ARG A 170 6.81 11.46 17.12
N GLN A 171 6.26 12.50 16.48
CA GLN A 171 6.96 13.78 16.27
C GLN A 171 7.34 14.46 17.58
N ALA A 172 6.41 14.53 18.53
CA ALA A 172 6.68 15.12 19.84
C ALA A 172 7.77 14.34 20.58
N LYS A 173 7.65 13.01 20.66
CA LYS A 173 8.62 12.14 21.33
C LYS A 173 10.01 12.30 20.73
N SER A 174 10.11 12.20 19.40
CA SER A 174 11.36 12.35 18.66
C SER A 174 11.98 13.73 18.94
N LYS A 175 11.23 14.82 18.77
CA LYS A 175 11.67 16.19 19.07
C LYS A 175 12.14 16.39 20.53
N PHE A 176 11.50 15.74 21.49
CA PHE A 176 11.86 15.88 22.91
C PHE A 176 13.06 15.04 23.33
N THR A 177 13.38 13.97 22.61
CA THR A 177 14.38 12.98 23.05
C THR A 177 15.59 12.87 22.14
N ASN A 178 15.46 13.17 20.85
CA ASN A 178 16.53 13.21 19.87
C ASN A 178 17.14 14.63 19.80
N PRO A 179 18.37 14.85 20.29
CA PRO A 179 19.05 16.15 20.22
C PRO A 179 19.37 16.62 18.80
N GLU A 180 19.37 15.71 17.83
CA GLU A 180 19.63 15.97 16.40
C GLU A 180 18.33 15.98 15.57
N TYR A 181 17.16 16.00 16.23
CA TYR A 181 15.85 15.98 15.58
C TYR A 181 15.77 16.94 14.40
N PHE A 182 15.49 16.38 13.22
CA PHE A 182 15.32 17.13 12.00
C PHE A 182 14.04 16.71 11.27
N PHE A 183 13.06 17.62 11.24
CA PHE A 183 11.78 17.37 10.60
C PHE A 183 11.30 18.64 9.90
N ASN A 184 11.52 18.70 8.59
CA ASN A 184 11.22 19.86 7.75
C ASN A 184 9.90 19.67 6.96
N MET A 185 9.57 20.65 6.13
CA MET A 185 8.34 20.60 5.32
C MET A 185 8.28 19.40 4.36
N LYS A 186 9.43 18.95 3.84
CA LYS A 186 9.48 17.74 3.01
C LYS A 186 9.16 16.49 3.84
N ALA A 187 9.77 16.34 5.01
CA ALA A 187 9.44 15.27 5.95
C ALA A 187 7.96 15.30 6.36
N GLU A 188 7.37 16.49 6.55
CA GLU A 188 5.94 16.63 6.84
C GLU A 188 5.06 16.10 5.70
N THR A 189 5.34 16.49 4.44
CA THR A 189 4.60 15.99 3.28
C THR A 189 4.71 14.46 3.15
N PHE A 190 5.90 13.87 3.30
CA PHE A 190 6.06 12.42 3.24
C PHE A 190 5.33 11.73 4.40
N SER A 191 5.46 12.24 5.62
CA SER A 191 4.81 11.67 6.80
C SER A 191 3.27 11.68 6.70
N LEU A 192 2.67 12.72 6.11
CA LEU A 192 1.23 12.75 5.83
C LEU A 192 0.83 11.66 4.82
N GLY A 193 1.61 11.53 3.74
CA GLY A 193 1.46 10.47 2.74
C GLY A 193 1.62 9.05 3.30
N GLU A 194 2.55 8.85 4.24
CA GLU A 194 2.77 7.57 4.91
C GLU A 194 1.58 7.18 5.79
N VAL A 195 1.03 8.14 6.55
CA VAL A 195 -0.12 7.89 7.43
C VAL A 195 -1.38 7.59 6.62
N LEU A 196 -1.67 8.36 5.57
CA LEU A 196 -2.83 8.06 4.71
C LEU A 196 -2.65 6.73 3.96
N SER A 197 -1.40 6.34 3.64
CA SER A 197 -1.16 5.09 2.92
C SER A 197 -1.66 3.86 3.68
N LEU A 198 -1.66 3.91 5.02
CA LEU A 198 -2.22 2.82 5.86
C LEU A 198 -3.69 2.53 5.52
N VAL A 199 -4.45 3.57 5.17
CA VAL A 199 -5.84 3.44 4.71
C VAL A 199 -5.89 3.06 3.23
N ALA A 200 -5.03 3.65 2.40
CA ALA A 200 -5.05 3.46 0.95
C ALA A 200 -4.90 2.00 0.49
N TRP A 201 -4.05 1.20 1.14
CA TRP A 201 -3.84 -0.21 0.76
C TRP A 201 -4.65 -1.22 1.58
N GLY A 202 -5.01 -0.86 2.82
CA GLY A 202 -5.50 -1.81 3.82
C GLY A 202 -6.86 -1.46 4.42
N GLY A 203 -7.41 -0.29 4.12
CA GLY A 203 -8.58 0.26 4.79
C GLY A 203 -9.70 0.70 3.85
N ASP A 204 -10.56 1.55 4.40
CA ASP A 204 -11.69 2.18 3.73
C ASP A 204 -11.44 3.69 3.66
N LYS A 205 -11.32 4.18 2.43
CA LYS A 205 -11.04 5.58 2.10
C LYS A 205 -12.23 6.52 2.38
N GLU A 206 -13.47 6.02 2.32
CA GLU A 206 -14.66 6.84 2.56
C GLU A 206 -14.81 7.15 4.05
N THR A 207 -14.58 6.15 4.89
CA THR A 207 -14.67 6.29 6.36
C THR A 207 -13.35 6.73 6.99
N PHE A 208 -12.25 6.74 6.24
CA PHE A 208 -10.87 6.93 6.72
C PHE A 208 -10.59 5.99 7.90
N THR A 209 -10.81 4.69 7.67
CA THR A 209 -10.58 3.67 8.70
C THR A 209 -9.73 2.51 8.18
N VAL A 210 -8.98 1.88 9.08
CA VAL A 210 -8.24 0.65 8.78
C VAL A 210 -8.21 -0.28 9.98
N ARG A 211 -8.27 -1.58 9.74
CA ARG A 211 -8.19 -2.57 10.83
C ARG A 211 -6.79 -2.57 11.44
N LYS A 212 -6.74 -2.52 12.77
CA LYS A 212 -5.49 -2.53 13.54
C LYS A 212 -4.66 -3.79 13.27
N ASP A 213 -5.28 -4.96 13.27
CA ASP A 213 -4.59 -6.23 13.06
C ASP A 213 -3.96 -6.37 11.67
N PHE A 214 -4.51 -5.69 10.65
CA PHE A 214 -3.88 -5.59 9.33
C PHE A 214 -2.58 -4.81 9.39
N ILE A 215 -2.60 -3.66 10.05
CA ILE A 215 -1.43 -2.77 10.15
C ILE A 215 -0.34 -3.40 11.03
N GLU A 216 -0.71 -3.99 12.17
CA GLU A 216 0.22 -4.68 13.07
C GLU A 216 0.97 -5.80 12.34
N TYR A 217 0.22 -6.73 11.72
CA TYR A 217 0.83 -7.83 10.98
C TYR A 217 1.70 -7.33 9.83
N TRP A 218 1.23 -6.34 9.07
CA TRP A 218 1.95 -5.84 7.91
C TRP A 218 3.28 -5.18 8.27
N PHE A 219 3.34 -4.32 9.30
CA PHE A 219 4.61 -3.72 9.72
C PHE A 219 5.59 -4.77 10.25
N GLU A 220 5.11 -5.72 11.06
CA GLU A 220 5.96 -6.73 11.71
C GLU A 220 6.49 -7.79 10.73
N ASN A 221 5.82 -8.00 9.59
CA ASN A 221 6.14 -9.08 8.66
C ASN A 221 6.47 -8.61 7.24
N GLU A 222 6.25 -7.33 6.92
CA GLU A 222 6.31 -6.76 5.56
C GLU A 222 5.65 -7.70 4.55
N ARG A 223 4.41 -8.08 4.89
CA ARG A 223 3.61 -9.08 4.20
C ARG A 223 2.13 -8.70 4.26
N PHE A 224 1.44 -8.81 3.13
CA PHE A 224 -0.02 -8.63 3.09
C PHE A 224 -0.75 -9.60 4.04
N PRO A 225 -1.69 -9.13 4.87
CA PRO A 225 -2.40 -9.93 5.88
C PRO A 225 -3.55 -10.77 5.28
N THR A 226 -3.31 -11.50 4.18
CA THR A 226 -4.35 -12.28 3.48
C THR A 226 -5.01 -13.32 4.37
N HIS A 227 -4.25 -13.95 5.27
CA HIS A 227 -4.77 -14.90 6.26
C HIS A 227 -5.71 -14.28 7.31
N LEU A 228 -5.69 -12.95 7.49
CA LEU A 228 -6.63 -12.20 8.34
C LEU A 228 -7.86 -11.69 7.55
N GLY A 229 -7.94 -12.03 6.26
CA GLY A 229 -9.01 -11.63 5.35
C GLY A 229 -8.72 -10.35 4.56
N TRP A 230 -7.48 -9.85 4.53
CA TRP A 230 -7.14 -8.75 3.62
C TRP A 230 -7.21 -9.21 2.16
N THR A 231 -7.75 -8.34 1.33
CA THR A 231 -7.75 -8.47 -0.13
C THR A 231 -7.32 -7.16 -0.74
N ARG A 232 -6.67 -7.21 -1.92
CA ARG A 232 -6.41 -6.04 -2.75
C ARG A 232 -7.67 -5.17 -2.87
N PRO A 233 -7.59 -3.84 -2.69
CA PRO A 233 -8.73 -2.96 -2.91
C PRO A 233 -9.38 -3.20 -4.27
N ALA A 234 -10.71 -3.35 -4.29
CA ALA A 234 -11.47 -3.58 -5.51
C ALA A 234 -11.55 -2.31 -6.37
N GLU A 235 -11.74 -1.17 -5.70
CA GLU A 235 -11.69 0.14 -6.32
C GLU A 235 -10.26 0.65 -6.40
N MET A 236 -9.95 1.37 -7.48
CA MET A 236 -8.64 1.97 -7.67
C MET A 236 -8.46 3.13 -6.70
N PHE A 237 -7.28 3.22 -6.08
CA PHE A 237 -6.87 4.39 -5.31
C PHE A 237 -6.31 5.44 -6.27
N THR A 238 -7.05 6.53 -6.46
CA THR A 238 -6.79 7.57 -7.46
C THR A 238 -5.97 8.72 -6.90
N ALA A 239 -5.38 9.54 -7.78
CA ALA A 239 -4.70 10.76 -7.35
C ALA A 239 -5.64 11.74 -6.63
N GLN A 240 -6.94 11.72 -6.94
CA GLN A 240 -7.93 12.51 -6.22
C GLN A 240 -8.12 11.98 -4.80
N ASP A 241 -8.26 10.67 -4.63
CA ASP A 241 -8.32 10.05 -3.30
C ASP A 241 -7.08 10.42 -2.47
N GLN A 242 -5.89 10.36 -3.06
CA GLN A 242 -4.65 10.78 -2.37
C GLN A 242 -4.75 12.23 -1.87
N ASN A 243 -5.13 13.17 -2.74
CA ASN A 243 -5.24 14.58 -2.36
C ASN A 243 -6.27 14.81 -1.25
N ASP A 244 -7.42 14.15 -1.35
CA ASP A 244 -8.52 14.29 -0.38
C ASP A 244 -8.12 13.74 0.99
N LEU A 245 -7.54 12.53 1.03
CA LEU A 245 -7.08 11.95 2.29
C LEU A 245 -5.87 12.70 2.87
N GLU A 246 -4.96 13.20 2.04
CA GLU A 246 -3.82 14.00 2.49
C GLU A 246 -4.30 15.30 3.15
N HIS A 247 -5.30 15.96 2.56
CA HIS A 247 -5.92 17.14 3.15
C HIS A 247 -6.58 16.82 4.51
N ILE A 248 -7.37 15.74 4.57
CA ILE A 248 -8.04 15.31 5.81
C ILE A 248 -7.00 15.07 6.93
N ILE A 249 -5.94 14.32 6.65
CA ILE A 249 -4.95 13.99 7.68
C ILE A 249 -4.07 15.19 8.03
N ALA A 250 -3.81 16.10 7.10
CA ALA A 250 -3.11 17.36 7.38
C ALA A 250 -3.91 18.25 8.35
N VAL A 251 -5.23 18.39 8.13
CA VAL A 251 -6.12 19.12 9.05
C VAL A 251 -6.16 18.42 10.41
N GLU A 252 -6.37 17.11 10.44
CA GLU A 252 -6.51 16.33 11.68
C GLU A 252 -5.22 16.29 12.52
N SER A 253 -4.06 16.34 11.87
CA SER A 253 -2.74 16.35 12.55
C SER A 253 -2.16 17.74 12.80
N SER A 254 -2.82 18.79 12.34
CA SER A 254 -2.41 20.18 12.60
C SER A 254 -2.74 20.57 14.04
N LEU A 255 -1.76 21.12 14.75
CA LEU A 255 -1.97 21.79 16.04
C LEU A 255 -2.34 23.27 15.88
N ARG A 256 -2.44 23.76 14.64
CA ARG A 256 -2.78 25.15 14.33
C ARG A 256 -4.29 25.30 14.15
N THR A 257 -4.85 26.36 14.70
CA THR A 257 -6.29 26.67 14.61
C THR A 257 -6.66 27.48 13.36
N ASP A 258 -5.69 27.91 12.56
CA ASP A 258 -5.88 28.71 11.33
C ASP A 258 -5.79 27.84 10.06
N PHE A 259 -5.71 26.53 10.22
CA PHE A 259 -5.77 25.57 9.13
C PHE A 259 -7.26 25.29 8.84
N GLU A 260 -7.87 26.12 7.99
CA GLU A 260 -9.25 25.90 7.54
C GLU A 260 -9.31 24.69 6.59
N PRO A 261 -10.31 23.81 6.71
CA PRO A 261 -10.60 22.83 5.67
C PRO A 261 -11.00 23.59 4.39
N LEU A 262 -10.34 23.27 3.27
CA LEU A 262 -10.68 23.82 1.95
C LEU A 262 -11.91 23.10 1.39
#